data_AF-A0A924X3Y9-F1
#
_entry.id   AF-A0A924X3Y9-F1
#
_cell.length_a   1.000
_cell.length_b   1.000
_cell.length_c   1.000
_cell.angle_alpha   90.00
_cell.angle_beta   90.00
_cell.angle_gamma   90.00
#
_symmetry.space_group_name_H-M   'P 1'
#
loop_
_entity.id
_entity.type
_entity.pdbx_description
1 polymer ?
#
loop_
_entity_poly.entity_id
_entity_poly.type
_entity_poly.pdbx_seq_one_letter_code
_entity_poly.pdbx_strand_id
1 'polypeptide(L)'
;MNSIVGRYTFSQFGVDCLRLMREGQSWIVVDAETDPRTAIVRESYQTPAIRSIICVPLMKSGRLVAALSVHRTEPHQWGPEEVELVQLVANRCWEAIERAYVTRELKASEQRLRLAQKAGRIGSFEWRMKENRINWSPELEALYGVPEGAFEGSLDHWIRRVVAEDAERVLLQIQSCV
;
A
#
# COMPACT_ATOMS: atom_id res chain seq x y z
N MET A 1 -6.89 -14.61 -29.48
CA MET A 1 -6.18 -14.75 -28.20
C MET A 1 -7.16 -14.34 -27.11
N ASN A 2 -7.70 -15.30 -26.35
CA ASN A 2 -8.64 -14.96 -25.27
C ASN A 2 -7.86 -14.37 -24.10
N SER A 3 -8.37 -13.29 -23.52
CA SER A 3 -7.76 -12.63 -22.36
C SER A 3 -7.81 -13.56 -21.15
N ILE A 4 -6.70 -13.68 -20.42
CA ILE A 4 -6.63 -14.39 -19.12
C ILE A 4 -7.07 -13.49 -17.95
N VAL A 5 -7.56 -12.28 -18.21
CA VAL A 5 -8.04 -11.39 -17.15
C VAL A 5 -9.30 -11.97 -16.52
N GLY A 6 -9.24 -12.25 -15.22
CA GLY A 6 -10.34 -12.85 -14.48
C GLY A 6 -10.01 -13.08 -13.01
N ARG A 7 -10.93 -13.73 -12.30
CA ARG A 7 -10.70 -14.21 -10.93
C ARG A 7 -10.60 -15.73 -10.97
N TYR A 8 -9.49 -16.23 -10.44
CA TYR A 8 -9.20 -17.65 -10.36
C TYR A 8 -8.78 -18.01 -8.94
N THR A 9 -8.99 -19.26 -8.55
CA THR A 9 -8.40 -19.80 -7.33
C THR A 9 -7.18 -20.63 -7.69
N PHE A 10 -6.10 -20.54 -6.91
CA PHE A 10 -4.92 -21.38 -7.16
C PHE A 10 -5.23 -22.88 -7.15
N SER A 11 -6.26 -23.31 -6.42
CA SER A 11 -6.71 -24.70 -6.43
C SER A 11 -7.24 -25.16 -7.79
N GLN A 12 -7.73 -24.26 -8.65
CA GLN A 12 -8.12 -24.58 -10.04
C GLN A 12 -6.93 -25.01 -10.88
N PHE A 13 -5.72 -24.58 -10.53
CA PHE A 13 -4.48 -24.94 -11.23
C PHE A 13 -3.73 -26.11 -10.59
N GLY A 14 -4.34 -26.78 -9.60
CA GLY A 14 -3.82 -27.95 -8.92
C GLY A 14 -3.54 -27.72 -7.44
N VAL A 15 -3.77 -28.74 -6.63
CA VAL A 15 -3.51 -28.69 -5.17
C VAL A 15 -2.04 -28.49 -4.85
N ASP A 16 -1.14 -29.05 -5.66
CA ASP A 16 0.30 -28.87 -5.51
C ASP A 16 0.72 -27.43 -5.80
N CYS A 17 0.12 -26.77 -6.80
CA CYS A 17 0.38 -25.36 -7.08
C CYS A 17 0.09 -24.52 -5.82
N LEU A 18 -1.09 -24.68 -5.22
CA LEU A 18 -1.45 -23.95 -4.01
C LEU A 18 -0.54 -24.28 -2.82
N ARG A 19 -0.18 -25.56 -2.64
CA ARG A 19 0.71 -26.00 -1.56
C ARG A 19 2.09 -25.36 -1.68
N LEU A 20 2.73 -25.46 -2.84
CA LEU A 20 4.04 -24.84 -3.09
C LEU A 20 4.00 -23.33 -2.90
N MET A 21 2.95 -22.65 -3.39
CA MET A 21 2.81 -21.20 -3.21
C MET A 21 2.77 -20.82 -1.71
N ARG A 22 2.07 -21.61 -0.89
CA ARG A 22 2.01 -21.39 0.57
C ARG A 22 3.31 -21.69 1.28
N GLU A 23 4.09 -22.63 0.76
CA GLU A 23 5.43 -22.99 1.25
C GLU A 23 6.52 -22.02 0.74
N GLY A 24 6.17 -21.01 -0.06
CA GLY A 24 7.12 -20.06 -0.64
C GLY A 24 7.97 -20.64 -1.77
N GLN A 25 7.55 -21.76 -2.36
CA GLN A 25 8.22 -22.43 -3.47
C GLN A 25 7.54 -22.11 -4.80
N SER A 26 8.33 -21.93 -5.85
CA SER A 26 7.82 -21.65 -7.20
C SER A 26 7.13 -22.89 -7.80
N TRP A 27 6.00 -22.66 -8.47
CA TRP A 27 5.35 -23.67 -9.30
C TRP A 27 5.86 -23.56 -10.72
N ILE A 28 6.49 -24.61 -11.24
CA ILE A 28 7.12 -24.64 -12.56
C ILE A 28 6.59 -25.83 -13.33
N VAL A 29 6.04 -25.56 -14.51
CA VAL A 29 5.54 -26.54 -15.47
C VAL A 29 6.17 -26.26 -16.83
N VAL A 30 6.93 -27.25 -17.32
CA VAL A 30 7.56 -27.20 -18.65
C VAL A 30 6.54 -27.43 -19.76
N ASP A 31 5.58 -28.33 -19.49
CA ASP A 31 4.55 -28.72 -20.45
C ASP A 31 3.30 -29.25 -19.72
N ALA A 32 2.22 -28.48 -19.72
CA ALA A 32 0.96 -28.80 -19.05
C ALA A 32 0.14 -29.93 -19.70
N GLU A 33 0.50 -30.40 -20.90
CA GLU A 33 -0.19 -31.57 -21.48
C GLU A 33 0.51 -32.88 -21.15
N THR A 34 1.78 -32.83 -20.79
CA THR A 34 2.55 -34.03 -20.42
C THR A 34 2.86 -34.11 -18.93
N ASP A 35 2.80 -32.99 -18.20
CA ASP A 35 3.06 -32.96 -16.76
C ASP A 35 1.92 -33.65 -15.98
N PRO A 36 2.21 -34.78 -15.29
CA PRO A 36 1.18 -35.54 -14.59
C PRO A 36 0.50 -34.74 -13.48
N ARG A 37 1.17 -33.73 -12.91
CA ARG A 37 0.62 -32.88 -11.83
C ARG A 37 -0.50 -31.96 -12.32
N THR A 38 -0.55 -31.70 -13.63
CA THR A 38 -1.58 -30.88 -14.28
C THR A 38 -2.73 -31.70 -14.86
N ALA A 39 -2.59 -33.03 -14.96
CA ALA A 39 -3.54 -33.89 -15.68
C ALA A 39 -4.98 -33.80 -15.16
N ILE A 40 -5.15 -33.69 -13.83
CA ILE A 40 -6.47 -33.59 -13.17
C ILE A 40 -7.15 -32.24 -13.45
N VAL A 41 -6.37 -31.20 -13.71
CA VAL A 41 -6.82 -29.80 -13.86
C VAL A 41 -6.52 -29.27 -15.27
N ARG A 42 -6.43 -30.16 -16.26
CA ARG A 42 -5.95 -29.85 -17.62
C ARG A 42 -6.77 -28.74 -18.29
N GLU A 43 -8.08 -28.72 -18.07
CA GLU A 43 -8.99 -27.70 -18.62
C GLU A 43 -8.62 -26.27 -18.18
N SER A 44 -8.12 -26.10 -16.96
CA SER A 44 -7.67 -24.81 -16.42
C SER A 44 -6.45 -24.26 -17.16
N TYR A 45 -5.65 -25.13 -17.75
CA TYR A 45 -4.49 -24.75 -18.57
C TYR A 45 -4.88 -24.60 -20.06
N GLN A 46 -5.79 -25.44 -20.56
CA GLN A 46 -6.26 -25.38 -21.96
C GLN A 46 -7.08 -24.14 -22.28
N THR A 47 -8.01 -23.76 -21.39
CA THR A 47 -8.90 -22.60 -21.60
C THR A 47 -8.14 -21.29 -21.89
N PRO A 48 -7.09 -20.93 -21.11
CA PRO A 48 -6.21 -19.80 -21.42
C PRO A 48 -5.07 -20.12 -22.42
N ALA A 49 -5.02 -21.32 -22.99
CA ALA A 49 -3.95 -21.81 -23.86
C ALA A 49 -2.54 -21.77 -23.22
N ILE A 50 -2.44 -22.11 -21.93
CA ILE A 50 -1.16 -22.23 -21.21
C ILE A 50 -0.56 -23.61 -21.47
N ARG A 51 0.61 -23.66 -22.12
CA ARG A 51 1.42 -24.88 -22.28
C ARG A 51 2.57 -24.94 -21.28
N SER A 52 3.19 -23.82 -20.94
CA SER A 52 4.23 -23.77 -19.90
C SER A 52 3.99 -22.58 -18.98
N ILE A 53 4.35 -22.72 -17.70
CA ILE A 53 4.15 -21.67 -16.71
C ILE A 53 5.21 -21.75 -15.61
N ILE A 54 5.67 -20.58 -15.19
CA ILE A 54 6.32 -20.36 -13.90
C ILE A 54 5.42 -19.43 -13.09
N CYS A 55 5.15 -19.80 -11.85
CA CYS A 55 4.44 -18.98 -10.88
C CYS A 55 5.30 -18.85 -9.62
N VAL A 56 5.70 -17.63 -9.29
CA VAL A 56 6.55 -17.33 -8.13
C VAL A 56 5.70 -16.71 -7.02
N PRO A 57 5.78 -17.22 -5.78
CA PRO A 57 5.03 -16.67 -4.67
C PRO A 57 5.69 -15.41 -4.12
N LEU A 58 4.86 -14.49 -3.64
CA LEU A 58 5.27 -13.31 -2.88
C LEU A 58 4.83 -13.50 -1.43
N MET A 59 5.81 -13.59 -0.53
CA MET A 59 5.60 -13.93 0.87
C MET A 59 5.83 -12.70 1.76
N LYS A 60 4.89 -12.43 2.66
CA LYS A 60 5.03 -11.40 3.70
C LYS A 60 4.75 -12.02 5.07
N SER A 61 5.71 -11.91 5.99
CA SER A 61 5.60 -12.47 7.34
C SER A 61 5.15 -13.94 7.37
N GLY A 62 5.71 -14.76 6.46
CA GLY A 62 5.37 -16.19 6.33
C GLY A 62 4.02 -16.49 5.68
N ARG A 63 3.32 -15.49 5.12
CA ARG A 63 2.03 -15.68 4.44
C ARG A 63 2.15 -15.29 2.97
N LEU A 64 1.54 -16.10 2.11
CA LEU A 64 1.38 -15.79 0.69
C LEU A 64 0.44 -14.57 0.54
N VAL A 65 0.95 -13.49 -0.04
CA VAL A 65 0.18 -12.25 -0.27
C VAL A 65 -0.15 -12.02 -1.75
N ALA A 66 0.69 -12.51 -2.64
CA ALA A 66 0.48 -12.45 -4.09
C ALA A 66 1.30 -13.54 -4.78
N ALA A 67 1.11 -13.68 -6.08
CA ALA A 67 2.02 -14.44 -6.94
C ALA A 67 2.17 -13.70 -8.27
N LEU A 68 3.32 -13.86 -8.91
CA LEU A 68 3.53 -13.42 -10.28
C LEU A 68 3.70 -14.66 -11.15
N SER A 69 3.02 -14.69 -12.28
CA SER A 69 3.08 -15.82 -13.21
C SER A 69 3.50 -15.36 -14.60
N VAL A 70 4.38 -16.14 -15.23
CA VAL A 70 4.74 -16.01 -16.64
C VAL A 70 4.39 -17.33 -17.31
N HIS A 71 3.65 -17.26 -18.41
CA HIS A 71 3.22 -18.44 -19.16
C HIS A 71 3.50 -18.28 -20.65
N ARG A 72 3.57 -19.42 -21.36
CA ARG A 72 3.69 -19.47 -22.81
C ARG A 72 2.68 -20.45 -23.39
N THR A 73 2.34 -20.26 -24.66
CA THR A 73 1.46 -21.14 -25.44
C THR A 73 2.18 -22.37 -26.02
N GLU A 74 3.47 -22.51 -25.73
CA GLU A 74 4.35 -23.61 -26.16
C GLU A 74 5.13 -24.17 -24.95
N PRO A 75 5.67 -25.41 -25.03
CA PRO A 75 6.58 -25.94 -24.02
C PRO A 75 7.79 -25.05 -23.85
N HIS A 76 8.27 -24.94 -22.62
CA HIS A 76 9.47 -24.18 -22.33
C HIS A 76 10.18 -24.74 -21.12
N GLN A 77 11.47 -25.02 -21.26
CA GLN A 77 12.31 -25.36 -20.12
C GLN A 77 12.75 -24.07 -19.43
N TRP A 78 12.25 -23.88 -18.21
CA TRP A 78 12.61 -22.74 -17.37
C TRP A 78 13.99 -22.95 -16.76
N GLY A 79 14.97 -22.18 -17.24
CA GLY A 79 16.32 -22.21 -16.69
C GLY A 79 16.41 -21.55 -15.29
N PRO A 80 17.45 -21.84 -14.51
CA PRO A 80 17.64 -21.23 -13.18
C PRO A 80 17.69 -19.70 -13.24
N GLU A 81 18.33 -19.12 -14.27
CA GLU A 81 18.41 -17.67 -14.48
C GLU A 81 17.04 -17.04 -14.76
N GLU A 82 16.17 -17.72 -15.52
CA GLU A 82 14.81 -17.25 -15.78
C GLU A 82 13.97 -17.28 -14.50
N VAL A 83 14.12 -18.34 -13.69
CA VAL A 83 13.44 -18.45 -12.39
C VAL A 83 13.84 -17.30 -11.47
N GLU A 84 15.15 -17.04 -11.37
CA GLU A 84 15.69 -15.95 -10.55
C GLU A 84 15.22 -14.58 -11.05
N LEU A 85 15.22 -14.35 -12.36
CA LEU A 85 14.72 -13.12 -12.96
C LEU A 85 13.25 -12.88 -12.62
N VAL A 86 12.40 -13.90 -12.77
CA VAL A 86 10.97 -13.80 -12.47
C VAL A 86 10.75 -13.53 -10.98
N GLN A 87 11.51 -14.17 -10.09
CA GLN A 87 11.47 -13.90 -8.65
C GLN A 87 11.88 -12.46 -8.33
N LEU A 88 12.97 -11.96 -8.92
CA LEU A 88 13.45 -10.59 -8.72
C LEU A 88 12.42 -9.56 -9.19
N VAL A 89 11.84 -9.76 -10.38
CA VAL A 89 10.81 -8.89 -10.94
C VAL A 89 9.57 -8.91 -10.04
N ALA A 90 9.13 -10.09 -9.59
CA ALA A 90 7.98 -10.22 -8.71
C ALA A 90 8.17 -9.42 -7.42
N ASN A 91 9.32 -9.56 -6.75
CA ASN A 91 9.62 -8.84 -5.52
C ASN A 91 9.60 -7.32 -5.73
N ARG A 92 10.27 -6.81 -6.77
CA ARG A 92 10.29 -5.37 -7.07
C ARG A 92 8.92 -4.81 -7.44
N CYS A 93 8.14 -5.55 -8.24
CA CYS A 93 6.78 -5.15 -8.60
C CYS A 93 5.88 -5.11 -7.36
N TRP A 94 6.00 -6.11 -6.47
CA TRP A 94 5.22 -6.16 -5.25
C TRP A 94 5.49 -4.97 -4.34
N GLU A 95 6.76 -4.65 -4.07
CA GLU A 95 7.13 -3.50 -3.25
C GLU A 95 6.55 -2.19 -3.80
N ALA A 96 6.60 -2.00 -5.12
CA ALA A 96 6.05 -0.82 -5.77
C ALA A 96 4.51 -0.76 -5.66
N ILE A 97 3.82 -1.89 -5.89
CA ILE A 97 2.36 -1.99 -5.77
C ILE A 97 1.92 -1.72 -4.33
N GLU A 98 2.60 -2.34 -3.36
CA GLU A 98 2.32 -2.18 -1.94
C GLU A 98 2.50 -0.72 -1.50
N ARG A 99 3.61 -0.08 -1.92
CA ARG A 99 3.85 1.34 -1.64
C ARG A 99 2.77 2.24 -2.24
N ALA A 100 2.37 1.97 -3.49
CA ALA A 100 1.31 2.73 -4.15
C ALA A 100 -0.03 2.57 -3.44
N TYR A 101 -0.35 1.36 -2.99
CA TYR A 101 -1.57 1.07 -2.24
C TYR A 101 -1.62 1.82 -0.90
N VAL A 102 -0.56 1.71 -0.09
CA VAL A 102 -0.45 2.41 1.21
C VAL A 102 -0.55 3.93 1.02
N THR A 103 0.14 4.48 0.01
CA THR A 103 0.08 5.92 -0.28
C THR A 103 -1.32 6.37 -0.67
N ARG A 104 -2.04 5.55 -1.45
CA ARG A 104 -3.42 5.85 -1.87
C ARG A 104 -4.38 5.81 -0.69
N GLU A 105 -4.26 4.82 0.19
CA GLU A 105 -5.09 4.72 1.39
C GLU A 105 -4.85 5.89 2.35
N LEU A 106 -3.59 6.30 2.55
CA LEU A 106 -3.26 7.46 3.37
C LEU A 106 -3.92 8.72 2.83
N LYS A 107 -3.74 9.01 1.54
CA LYS A 107 -4.38 10.18 0.88
C LYS A 107 -5.90 10.16 0.99
N ALA A 108 -6.52 8.99 0.82
CA ALA A 108 -7.98 8.86 0.97
C ALA A 108 -8.44 9.07 2.42
N SER A 109 -7.62 8.68 3.41
CA SER A 109 -7.89 8.93 4.82
C SER A 109 -7.78 10.42 5.17
N GLU A 110 -6.68 11.06 4.77
CA GLU A 110 -6.44 12.49 4.96
C GLU A 110 -7.54 13.35 4.33
N GLN A 111 -7.96 13.01 3.10
CA GLN A 111 -9.05 13.71 2.44
C GLN A 111 -10.38 13.56 3.20
N ARG A 112 -10.70 12.37 3.71
CA ARG A 112 -11.90 12.16 4.53
C ARG A 112 -11.86 12.94 5.83
N LEU A 113 -10.72 12.95 6.53
CA LEU A 113 -10.53 13.72 7.75
C LEU A 113 -10.71 15.22 7.47
N ARG A 114 -10.08 15.74 6.42
CA ARG A 114 -10.20 17.15 6.02
C ARG A 114 -11.64 17.54 5.73
N LEU A 115 -12.38 16.70 4.99
CA LEU A 115 -13.80 16.93 4.71
C LEU A 115 -14.65 16.94 6.00
N ALA A 116 -14.39 16.03 6.93
CA ALA A 116 -15.08 15.98 8.21
C ALA A 116 -14.78 17.21 9.08
N GLN A 117 -13.52 17.63 9.18
CA GLN A 117 -13.10 18.84 9.89
C GLN A 117 -13.75 20.09 9.29
N LYS A 118 -13.75 20.22 7.96
CA LYS A 118 -14.39 21.32 7.26
C LYS A 118 -15.90 21.36 7.49
N ALA A 119 -16.59 20.22 7.40
CA ALA A 119 -18.03 20.15 7.64
C ALA A 119 -18.39 20.45 9.10
N GLY A 120 -17.58 19.98 10.05
CA GLY A 120 -17.74 20.23 11.47
C GLY A 120 -17.28 21.61 11.94
N ARG A 121 -16.60 22.39 11.08
CA ARG A 121 -15.89 23.63 11.45
C ARG A 121 -14.93 23.40 12.62
N ILE A 122 -14.25 22.26 12.61
CA ILE A 122 -13.29 21.84 13.62
C ILE A 122 -11.88 22.15 13.09
N GLY A 123 -11.17 23.06 13.76
CA GLY A 123 -9.74 23.25 13.54
C GLY A 123 -8.91 22.45 14.54
N SER A 124 -7.78 21.92 14.11
CA SER A 124 -6.77 21.30 14.97
C SER A 124 -5.46 22.10 14.97
N PHE A 125 -4.72 21.99 16.06
CA PHE A 125 -3.35 22.46 16.18
C PHE A 125 -2.47 21.36 16.75
N GLU A 126 -1.21 21.33 16.35
CA GLU A 126 -0.15 20.55 16.97
C GLU A 126 0.95 21.48 17.42
N TRP A 127 1.39 21.36 18.68
CA TRP A 127 2.50 22.15 19.18
C TRP A 127 3.66 21.25 19.58
N ARG A 128 4.77 21.37 18.85
CA ARG A 128 6.07 20.82 19.21
C ARG A 128 6.76 21.79 20.17
N MET A 129 6.50 21.61 21.46
CA MET A 129 6.95 22.52 22.53
C MET A 129 8.46 22.82 22.47
N LYS A 130 9.30 21.77 22.34
CA LYS A 130 10.78 21.90 22.36
C LYS A 130 11.33 22.71 21.19
N GLU A 131 10.65 22.69 20.06
CA GLU A 131 11.04 23.39 18.82
C GLU A 131 10.31 24.74 18.69
N ASN A 132 9.43 25.08 19.63
CA ASN A 132 8.47 26.18 19.56
C ASN A 132 7.74 26.25 18.20
N ARG A 133 7.35 25.08 17.66
CA ARG A 133 6.69 24.98 16.36
C ARG A 133 5.23 24.58 16.52
N ILE A 134 4.33 25.47 16.13
CA ILE A 134 2.88 25.25 16.10
C ILE A 134 2.45 25.04 14.65
N ASN A 135 1.80 23.92 14.38
CA ASN A 135 1.17 23.63 13.12
C ASN A 135 -0.34 23.79 13.27
N TRP A 136 -0.93 24.66 12.47
CA TRP A 136 -2.38 24.80 12.36
C TRP A 136 -2.89 24.03 11.16
N SER A 137 -4.05 23.41 11.33
CA SER A 137 -4.84 22.93 10.19
C SER A 137 -5.31 24.13 9.35
N PRO A 138 -5.49 23.96 8.03
CA PRO A 138 -6.10 24.98 7.16
C PRO A 138 -7.46 25.46 7.69
N GLU A 139 -8.23 24.56 8.31
CA GLU A 139 -9.52 24.87 8.92
C GLU A 139 -9.37 25.81 10.12
N LEU A 140 -8.33 25.64 10.95
CA LEU A 140 -8.05 26.54 12.07
C LEU A 140 -7.57 27.92 11.59
N GLU A 141 -6.74 27.98 10.55
CA GLU A 141 -6.36 29.24 9.92
C GLU A 141 -7.61 29.99 9.41
N ALA A 142 -8.50 29.30 8.70
CA ALA A 142 -9.75 29.88 8.21
C ALA A 142 -10.67 30.35 9.35
N LEU A 143 -10.74 29.62 10.47
CA LEU A 143 -11.50 30.03 11.66
C LEU A 143 -10.94 31.32 12.28
N TYR A 144 -9.62 31.50 12.26
CA TYR A 144 -8.94 32.71 12.72
C TYR A 144 -8.87 33.83 11.65
N GLY A 145 -9.43 33.61 10.45
CA GLY A 145 -9.36 34.57 9.34
C GLY A 145 -7.97 34.72 8.73
N VAL A 146 -7.09 33.75 8.96
CA VAL A 146 -5.73 33.70 8.39
C VAL A 146 -5.77 32.92 7.06
N PRO A 147 -5.12 33.40 5.99
CA PRO A 147 -4.99 32.64 4.74
C PRO A 147 -4.30 31.29 4.95
N GLU A 148 -4.63 30.29 4.12
CA GLU A 148 -4.03 28.94 4.22
C GLU A 148 -2.50 29.02 4.07
N GLY A 149 -1.78 28.48 5.06
CA GLY A 149 -0.32 28.49 5.13
C GLY A 149 0.31 29.82 5.55
N ALA A 150 -0.49 30.82 5.94
CA ALA A 150 0.02 32.13 6.36
C ALA A 150 0.29 32.22 7.87
N PHE A 151 -0.11 31.23 8.68
CA PHE A 151 0.28 31.20 10.07
C PHE A 151 1.78 30.88 10.24
N GLU A 152 2.51 31.81 10.86
CA GLU A 152 3.98 31.75 11.02
C GLU A 152 4.47 30.65 11.99
N GLY A 153 3.56 30.01 12.73
CA GLY A 153 3.82 28.69 13.31
C GLY A 153 4.65 28.66 14.60
N SER A 154 4.53 29.65 15.49
CA SER A 154 5.18 29.63 16.83
C SER A 154 4.24 30.10 17.92
N LEU A 155 4.61 29.84 19.19
CA LEU A 155 3.88 30.35 20.35
C LEU A 155 3.80 31.87 20.34
N ASP A 156 4.89 32.56 20.01
CA ASP A 156 4.95 34.02 19.96
C ASP A 156 3.99 34.60 18.90
N HIS A 157 3.80 33.89 17.78
CA HIS A 157 2.85 34.29 16.75
C HIS A 157 1.40 34.02 17.18
N TRP A 158 1.16 32.94 17.92
CA TRP A 158 -0.17 32.65 18.45
C TRP A 158 -0.58 33.61 19.57
N ILE A 159 0.31 33.90 20.52
CA ILE A 159 -0.02 34.72 21.68
C ILE A 159 -0.43 36.14 21.30
N ARG A 160 0.09 36.68 20.19
CA ARG A 160 -0.33 37.99 19.62
C ARG A 160 -1.80 38.03 19.19
N ARG A 161 -2.45 36.87 19.04
CA ARG A 161 -3.86 36.72 18.68
C ARG A 161 -4.75 36.50 19.92
N VAL A 162 -4.15 36.32 21.09
CA VAL A 162 -4.87 36.29 22.37
C VAL A 162 -5.17 37.74 22.77
N VAL A 163 -6.35 37.94 23.37
CA VAL A 163 -6.78 39.25 23.90
C VAL A 163 -5.75 39.75 24.92
N ALA A 164 -5.39 41.03 24.86
CA ALA A 164 -4.23 41.58 25.58
C ALA A 164 -4.31 41.36 27.10
N GLU A 165 -5.53 41.45 27.65
CA GLU A 165 -5.86 41.23 29.05
C GLU A 165 -5.60 39.80 29.52
N ASP A 166 -5.59 38.82 28.61
CA ASP A 166 -5.42 37.40 28.92
C ASP A 166 -4.03 36.86 28.52
N ALA A 167 -3.27 37.59 27.71
CA ALA A 167 -2.00 37.11 27.15
C ALA A 167 -0.97 36.74 28.23
N GLU A 168 -0.79 37.59 29.25
CA GLU A 168 0.15 37.35 30.35
C GLU A 168 -0.25 36.12 31.17
N ARG A 169 -1.55 35.99 31.50
CA ARG A 169 -2.09 34.84 32.25
C ARG A 169 -1.88 33.53 31.48
N VAL A 170 -2.14 33.53 30.17
CA VAL A 170 -1.98 32.35 29.30
C VAL A 170 -0.51 31.93 29.23
N LEU A 171 0.42 32.87 29.05
CA LEU A 171 1.86 32.57 29.03
C LEU A 171 2.34 31.94 30.34
N LEU A 172 1.93 32.48 31.48
CA LEU A 172 2.28 31.93 32.79
C LEU A 172 1.76 30.50 32.97
N GLN A 173 0.53 30.21 32.56
CA GLN A 173 -0.03 28.86 32.63
C GLN A 173 0.71 27.88 31.72
N ILE A 174 1.02 28.30 30.50
CA ILE A 174 1.78 27.47 29.55
C ILE A 174 3.17 27.13 30.11
N GLN A 175 3.88 28.11 30.69
CA GLN A 175 5.19 27.90 31.32
C GLN A 175 5.13 26.96 32.52
N SER A 176 3.99 26.89 33.23
CA SER A 176 3.82 25.96 34.35
C SER A 176 3.57 24.51 33.94
N CYS A 177 3.22 24.27 32.67
CA CYS A 177 2.95 22.94 32.13
C CYS A 177 4.11 22.34 31.32
N VAL A 178 5.18 23.11 31.10
CA VAL A 178 6.40 22.70 30.37
C VAL A 178 7.51 22.42 31.36
#